data_AF-A0A8T7AL39-F1
#
_entry.id   AF-A0A8T7AL39-F1
#
_cell.length_a   1.000
_cell.length_b   1.000
_cell.length_c   1.000
_cell.angle_alpha   90.00
_cell.angle_beta   90.00
_cell.angle_gamma   90.00
#
_symmetry.space_group_name_H-M   'P 1'
#
loop_
_entity.id
_entity.type
_entity.pdbx_description
1 polymer ?
#
loop_
_entity_poly.entity_id
_entity_poly.type
_entity_poly.pdbx_seq_one_letter_code
_entity_poly.pdbx_strand_id
1 'polypeptide(L)'
;MTVIGRRARPGALAHALIFYAEPDMNEHPGRFIPTADGELIDHSASGAAIAAPRYSAEDLGNSMSPFVIERARLLSNGMQEFLFRLGP
;
A
#
# COMPACT_ATOMS: atom_id res chain seq x y z
N MET A 1 -6.90 4.75 -1.40
CA MET A 1 -7.62 3.75 -0.56
C MET A 1 -9.13 4.01 -0.39
N THR A 2 -9.65 5.19 -0.76
CA THR A 2 -11.07 5.55 -0.62
C THR A 2 -12.05 4.59 -1.32
N VAL A 3 -11.66 4.01 -2.47
CA VAL A 3 -12.50 3.03 -3.19
C VAL A 3 -12.63 1.71 -2.43
N ILE A 4 -11.57 1.26 -1.75
CA ILE A 4 -11.61 0.06 -0.91
C ILE A 4 -12.45 0.32 0.33
N GLY A 5 -12.26 1.47 0.99
CA GLY A 5 -13.10 1.89 2.12
C GLY A 5 -14.60 1.92 1.79
N ARG A 6 -14.98 2.43 0.60
CA ARG A 6 -16.38 2.44 0.13
C ARG A 6 -16.99 1.07 -0.11
N ARG A 7 -16.17 0.04 -0.33
CA ARG A 7 -16.62 -1.34 -0.59
C ARG A 7 -16.57 -2.22 0.65
N ALA A 8 -15.97 -1.72 1.75
CA ALA A 8 -15.81 -2.43 3.00
C ALA A 8 -16.85 -1.97 4.04
N ARG A 9 -17.03 -2.77 5.09
CA ARG A 9 -17.88 -2.43 6.25
C ARG A 9 -17.02 -1.81 7.37
N PRO A 10 -17.59 -0.96 8.24
CA PRO A 10 -16.88 -0.46 9.43
C PRO A 10 -16.22 -1.60 10.21
N GLY A 11 -14.99 -1.39 10.67
CA GLY A 11 -14.18 -2.42 11.34
C GLY A 11 -13.48 -3.42 10.42
N ALA A 12 -13.63 -3.32 9.10
CA ALA A 12 -12.85 -4.12 8.16
C ALA A 12 -11.34 -3.93 8.35
N LEU A 13 -10.58 -4.99 8.14
CA LEU A 13 -9.13 -5.00 8.29
C LEU A 13 -8.46 -4.90 6.91
N ALA A 14 -7.45 -4.04 6.83
CA ALA A 14 -6.49 -4.01 5.74
C ALA A 14 -5.13 -4.44 6.29
N HIS A 15 -4.49 -5.40 5.63
CA HIS A 15 -3.16 -5.87 5.97
C HIS A 15 -2.19 -5.41 4.88
N ALA A 16 -1.10 -4.75 5.29
CA ALA A 16 -0.03 -4.37 4.39
C ALA A 16 1.28 -4.99 4.88
N LEU A 17 1.90 -5.78 4.01
CA LEU A 17 3.25 -6.30 4.18
C LEU A 17 4.17 -5.52 3.25
N ILE A 18 5.14 -4.82 3.81
CA ILE A 18 6.09 -4.02 3.04
C ILE A 18 7.44 -4.73 3.03
N PHE A 19 7.91 -4.99 1.82
CA PHE A 19 9.25 -5.46 1.51
C PHE A 19 9.94 -4.42 0.62
N TYR A 20 11.04 -3.85 1.09
CA TYR A 20 11.85 -2.93 0.31
C TYR A 20 12.89 -3.73 -0.47
N ALA A 21 12.56 -4.07 -1.72
CA ALA A 21 13.45 -4.84 -2.60
C ALA A 21 14.51 -3.96 -3.27
N GLU A 22 14.12 -2.75 -3.66
CA GLU A 22 14.91 -1.85 -4.50
C GLU A 22 15.05 -0.47 -3.82
N PRO A 23 16.20 0.21 -4.00
CA PRO A 23 16.44 1.51 -3.41
C PRO A 23 15.64 2.64 -4.07
N ASP A 24 15.08 2.39 -5.25
CA ASP A 24 14.40 3.36 -6.10
C ASP A 24 12.99 2.87 -6.48
N MET A 25 12.09 3.80 -6.80
CA MET A 25 10.76 3.54 -7.33
C MET A 25 10.35 4.61 -8.34
N ASN A 26 9.30 4.35 -9.12
CA ASN A 26 8.71 5.40 -9.97
C ASN A 26 8.13 6.54 -9.11
N GLU A 27 8.33 7.79 -9.54
CA GLU A 27 7.79 8.99 -8.88
C GLU A 27 6.26 8.95 -8.70
N HIS A 28 5.55 8.24 -9.58
CA HIS A 28 4.12 8.05 -9.52
C HIS A 28 3.76 6.56 -9.37
N PRO A 29 2.68 6.24 -8.62
CA PRO A 29 2.18 4.87 -8.52
C PRO A 29 1.90 4.27 -9.89
N GLY A 30 2.22 2.99 -10.06
CA GLY A 30 1.93 2.28 -11.29
C GLY A 30 0.42 2.16 -11.55
N ARG A 31 0.04 2.12 -12.82
CA ARG A 31 -1.37 1.99 -13.23
C ARG A 31 -1.55 0.67 -13.97
N PHE A 32 -2.25 -0.27 -13.33
CA PHE A 32 -2.47 -1.60 -13.88
C PHE A 32 -3.94 -1.80 -14.24
N ILE A 33 -4.19 -2.42 -15.40
CA ILE A 33 -5.54 -2.79 -15.84
C ILE A 33 -5.62 -4.32 -15.96
N PRO A 34 -6.58 -4.98 -15.30
CA PRO A 34 -6.76 -6.42 -15.45
C PRO A 34 -7.31 -6.76 -16.83
N THR A 35 -6.77 -7.81 -17.44
CA THR A 35 -7.29 -8.45 -18.65
C THR A 35 -8.41 -9.42 -18.30
N ALA A 36 -9.12 -9.91 -19.34
CA ALA A 36 -10.15 -10.94 -19.17
C ALA A 36 -9.60 -12.25 -18.57
N ASP A 37 -8.32 -12.55 -18.83
CA ASP A 37 -7.64 -13.76 -18.35
C ASP A 37 -6.97 -13.58 -16.97
N GLY A 38 -7.14 -12.40 -16.35
CA GLY A 38 -6.63 -12.10 -15.02
C GLY A 38 -5.17 -11.61 -14.98
N GLU A 39 -4.53 -11.45 -16.15
CA GLU A 39 -3.23 -10.77 -16.23
C GLU A 39 -3.38 -9.26 -15.97
N LEU A 40 -2.30 -8.61 -15.53
CA LEU A 40 -2.27 -7.16 -15.32
C LEU A 40 -1.44 -6.49 -16.42
N ILE A 41 -2.07 -5.64 -17.24
CA ILE A 41 -1.36 -4.79 -18.19
C ILE A 41 -0.87 -3.56 -17.44
N ASP A 42 0.44 -3.34 -17.47
CA ASP A 42 1.06 -2.13 -16.95
C ASP A 42 0.87 -0.96 -17.93
N HIS A 43 0.14 0.06 -17.48
CA HIS A 43 -0.12 1.33 -18.17
C HIS A 43 0.57 2.51 -17.46
N SER A 44 1.56 2.23 -16.62
CA SER A 44 2.39 3.24 -15.98
C SER A 44 3.18 4.02 -17.02
N ALA A 45 3.23 5.34 -16.88
CA ALA A 45 4.16 6.14 -17.67
C ALA A 45 5.58 5.82 -17.20
N SER A 46 6.54 5.78 -18.14
CA SER A 46 7.96 5.81 -17.77
C SER A 46 8.23 7.16 -17.11
N GLY A 47 8.40 7.14 -15.80
CA GLY A 47 8.59 8.32 -14.97
C GLY A 47 10.02 8.41 -14.44
N ALA A 48 10.34 9.53 -13.80
CA ALA A 48 11.60 9.62 -13.06
C ALA A 48 11.62 8.56 -11.95
N ALA A 49 12.78 7.93 -11.77
CA ALA A 49 13.04 7.12 -10.58
C ALA A 49 13.37 8.05 -9.42
N ILE A 50 12.68 7.88 -8.30
CA ILE A 50 12.94 8.54 -7.02
C ILE A 50 13.40 7.50 -6.01
N ALA A 51 14.09 7.92 -4.95
CA ALA A 51 14.42 7.01 -3.86
C ALA A 51 13.13 6.40 -3.28
N ALA A 52 13.14 5.08 -3.10
CA ALA A 52 12.02 4.36 -2.52
C ALA A 52 11.75 4.92 -1.11
N PRO A 53 10.56 5.48 -0.86
CA PRO A 53 10.20 6.06 0.42
C PRO A 53 10.19 4.94 1.45
N ARG A 54 10.97 5.11 2.51
CA ARG A 54 10.83 4.29 3.71
C ARG A 54 9.66 4.83 4.49
N TYR A 55 8.49 4.25 4.30
CA TYR A 55 7.31 4.67 5.04
C TYR A 55 7.43 4.25 6.50
N SER A 56 7.33 5.22 7.41
CA SER A 56 7.04 4.94 8.80
C SER A 56 5.58 4.45 8.93
N ALA A 57 5.24 3.90 10.10
CA ALA A 57 3.85 3.58 10.41
C ALA A 57 2.95 4.80 10.20
N GLU A 58 3.38 5.98 10.68
CA GLU A 58 2.65 7.24 10.61
C GLU A 58 2.40 7.69 9.16
N ASP A 59 3.42 7.60 8.28
CA ASP A 59 3.28 7.93 6.86
C ASP A 59 2.22 7.05 6.18
N LEU A 60 2.20 5.75 6.51
CA LEU A 60 1.18 4.84 5.99
C LEU A 60 -0.20 5.17 6.55
N GLY A 61 -0.31 5.48 7.84
CA GLY A 61 -1.59 5.90 8.44
C GLY A 61 -2.19 7.10 7.71
N ASN A 62 -1.37 8.10 7.42
CA ASN A 62 -1.81 9.32 6.72
C ASN A 62 -2.28 9.03 5.29
N SER A 63 -1.61 8.13 4.57
CA SER A 63 -1.97 7.75 3.19
C SER A 63 -3.14 6.76 3.10
N MET A 64 -3.44 6.05 4.19
CA MET A 64 -4.45 5.00 4.27
C MET A 64 -5.83 5.48 4.73
N SER A 65 -6.03 6.78 4.99
CA SER A 65 -7.35 7.33 5.36
C SER A 65 -8.45 6.83 4.39
N PRO A 66 -9.58 6.29 4.90
CA PRO A 66 -10.12 6.36 6.27
C PRO A 66 -9.67 5.26 7.26
N PHE A 67 -8.66 4.45 6.92
CA PHE A 67 -8.17 3.42 7.82
C PHE A 67 -7.24 4.00 8.90
N VAL A 68 -7.36 3.50 10.12
CA VAL A 68 -6.46 3.82 11.25
C VAL A 68 -5.49 2.67 11.49
N ILE A 69 -4.27 2.97 11.90
CA ILE A 69 -3.28 1.94 12.27
C ILE A 69 -3.73 1.28 13.56
N GLU A 70 -3.89 -0.04 13.54
CA GLU A 70 -4.16 -0.84 14.73
C GLU A 70 -2.88 -1.48 15.27
N ARG A 71 -1.99 -1.95 14.39
CA ARG A 71 -0.74 -2.60 14.78
C ARG A 71 0.34 -2.41 13.73
N ALA A 72 1.59 -2.28 14.19
CA ALA A 72 2.79 -2.35 13.37
C ALA A 72 3.79 -3.33 13.99
N ARG A 73 4.47 -4.14 13.17
CA ARG A 73 5.48 -5.11 13.64
C ARG A 73 6.63 -5.23 12.64
N LEU A 74 7.87 -5.16 13.14
CA LEU A 74 9.05 -5.61 12.40
C LEU A 74 9.19 -7.13 12.56
N LEU A 75 9.27 -7.84 11.43
CA LEU A 75 9.46 -9.28 11.38
C LEU A 75 10.95 -9.64 11.43
N SER A 76 11.26 -10.88 11.82
CA SER A 76 12.65 -11.37 11.94
C SER A 76 13.40 -11.41 10.62
N ASN A 77 12.69 -11.39 9.49
CA ASN A 77 13.25 -11.32 8.14
C ASN A 77 13.41 -9.88 7.62
N GLY A 78 13.24 -8.88 8.47
CA GLY A 78 13.41 -7.46 8.11
C GLY A 78 12.21 -6.81 7.42
N MET A 79 11.12 -7.56 7.18
CA MET A 79 9.88 -7.00 6.65
C MET A 79 9.07 -6.27 7.71
N GLN A 80 8.24 -5.31 7.28
CA GLN A 80 7.33 -4.60 8.16
C GLN A 80 5.88 -4.98 7.85
N GLU A 81 5.16 -5.38 8.89
CA GLU A 81 3.74 -5.69 8.85
C GLU A 81 2.93 -4.58 9.49
N PHE A 82 1.89 -4.12 8.80
CA PHE A 82 0.94 -3.14 9.30
C PHE A 82 -0.48 -3.67 9.18
N LEU A 83 -1.21 -3.59 10.29
CA LEU A 83 -2.64 -3.87 10.35
C LEU A 83 -3.38 -2.56 10.53
N PHE A 84 -4.33 -2.31 9.63
CA PHE A 84 -5.18 -1.15 9.68
C PHE A 84 -6.64 -1.56 9.83
N ARG A 85 -7.40 -0.75 10.54
CA ARG A 85 -8.84 -0.92 10.74
C ARG A 85 -9.58 0.23 10.10
N LEU A 86 -10.61 -0.06 9.33
CA LEU A 86 -11.52 0.97 8.83
C LEU A 86 -12.23 1.61 10.03
N GLY A 87 -12.08 2.93 10.16
CA GLY A 87 -12.77 3.70 11.20
C GLY A 87 -14.29 3.51 11.16
N PRO A 88 -14.98 3.79 12.28
CA PRO A 88 -16.44 3.78 12.33
C PRO A 88 -17.07 4.77 11.34
#